data_AF-A0A0K1PNT6-F1
#
_entry.id   AF-A0A0K1PNT6-F1
#
_cell.length_a   1.000
_cell.length_b   1.000
_cell.length_c   1.000
_cell.angle_alpha   90.00
_cell.angle_beta   90.00
_cell.angle_gamma   90.00
#
_symmetry.space_group_name_H-M   'P 1'
#
loop_
_entity.id
_entity.type
_entity.pdbx_description
1 polymer ?
#
loop_
_entity_poly.entity_id
_entity_poly.type
_entity_poly.pdbx_seq_one_letter_code
_entity_poly.pdbx_strand_id
1 'polypeptide(L)'
;MSSIARRAGVGLGTLYRHFPTREALLEALLRTSFDELTARATELEDSSSAEDALVAWLRDFVVCAHEYRGAIAAMTTAIADPNSALHASCTTMKAAGTQLLVRAQAKGVARNDIDGTDLFALGAALAWLGDQPSLAPRADHLFSVMTSAILTTRPSSEATPKRATRARR
;
A
#
# COMPACT_ATOMS: atom_id res chain seq x y z
N MET A 1 12.17 13.02 20.81
CA MET A 1 13.65 13.09 20.63
C MET A 1 14.42 12.53 21.82
N SER A 2 14.31 13.07 23.03
CA SER A 2 15.07 12.55 24.20
C SER A 2 14.84 11.06 24.51
N SER A 3 13.59 10.59 24.50
CA SER A 3 13.26 9.16 24.67
C SER A 3 13.83 8.26 23.56
N ILE A 4 13.89 8.77 22.33
CA ILE A 4 14.44 8.07 21.15
C ILE A 4 15.95 7.95 21.30
N ALA A 5 16.64 9.05 21.62
CA ALA A 5 18.08 9.06 21.85
C ALA A 5 18.48 8.05 22.93
N ARG A 6 17.75 8.03 24.06
CA ARG A 6 17.95 7.07 25.14
C ARG A 6 17.75 5.62 24.69
N ARG A 7 16.68 5.33 23.94
CA ARG A 7 16.40 3.98 23.43
C ARG A 7 17.43 3.51 22.40
N ALA A 8 17.95 4.43 21.59
CA ALA A 8 18.95 4.15 20.56
C ALA A 8 20.39 4.15 21.10
N GLY A 9 20.60 4.43 22.39
CA GLY A 9 21.94 4.49 23.00
C GLY A 9 22.81 5.64 22.48
N VAL A 10 22.22 6.68 21.88
CA VAL A 10 22.95 7.83 21.33
C VAL A 10 22.75 9.08 22.18
N GLY A 11 23.77 9.95 22.19
CA GLY A 11 23.65 11.26 22.84
C GLY A 11 22.61 12.15 22.13
N LEU A 12 21.87 12.95 22.90
CA LEU A 12 20.84 13.86 22.35
C LEU A 12 21.44 14.86 21.35
N GLY A 13 22.66 15.34 21.61
CA GLY A 13 23.39 16.22 20.69
C GLY A 13 23.74 15.54 19.35
N THR A 14 24.05 14.24 19.37
CA THR A 14 24.27 13.47 18.13
C THR A 14 22.98 13.33 17.35
N LEU A 15 21.87 12.99 18.02
CA LEU A 15 20.57 12.87 17.37
C LEU A 15 20.14 14.20 16.71
N TYR A 16 20.30 15.34 17.40
CA TYR A 16 19.96 16.66 16.84
C TYR A 16 20.91 17.11 15.71
N ARG A 17 22.18 16.68 15.71
CA ARG A 17 23.10 16.97 14.59
C ARG A 17 22.66 16.27 13.30
N HIS A 18 22.12 15.06 13.40
CA HIS A 18 21.64 14.30 12.23
C HIS A 18 20.17 14.63 11.89
N PHE A 19 19.35 14.88 12.90
CA PHE A 19 17.93 15.17 12.76
C PHE A 19 17.58 16.41 13.60
N PRO A 20 17.77 17.62 13.02
CA PRO A 20 17.56 18.88 13.74
C PRO A 20 16.14 19.03 14.27
N THR A 21 15.17 18.40 13.61
CA THR A 21 13.75 18.43 13.97
C THR A 21 13.16 17.02 14.05
N ARG A 22 11.98 16.90 14.66
CA ARG A 22 11.25 15.61 14.71
C ARG A 22 10.78 15.22 13.31
N GLU A 23 10.44 16.22 12.50
CA GLU A 23 10.01 16.11 11.12
C GLU A 23 11.16 15.55 10.27
N ALA A 24 12.38 16.05 10.43
CA ALA A 24 13.55 15.52 9.73
C ALA A 24 13.84 14.05 10.09
N LEU A 25 13.61 13.66 11.35
CA LEU A 25 13.69 12.24 11.75
C LEU A 25 12.59 11.40 11.10
N LEU A 26 11.35 11.90 11.09
CA LEU A 26 10.21 11.22 10.48
C LEU A 26 10.42 11.04 8.97
N GLU A 27 10.88 12.06 8.27
CA GLU A 27 11.22 11.99 6.84
C GLU A 27 12.28 10.94 6.55
N ALA A 28 13.33 10.85 7.38
CA ALA A 28 14.36 9.85 7.21
C ALA A 28 13.84 8.42 7.43
N LEU A 29 12.95 8.22 8.41
CA LEU A 29 12.30 6.93 8.66
C LEU A 29 11.37 6.54 7.50
N LEU A 30 10.52 7.47 7.05
CA LEU A 30 9.61 7.26 5.93
C LEU A 30 10.36 6.96 4.63
N ARG A 31 11.50 7.62 4.40
CA ARG A 31 12.35 7.35 3.24
C ARG A 31 12.78 5.88 3.23
N THR A 32 13.34 5.40 4.34
CA THR A 32 13.74 4.00 4.48
C THR A 32 12.55 3.06 4.24
N SER A 33 11.40 3.32 4.87
CA SER A 33 10.22 2.47 4.69
C SER A 33 9.67 2.49 3.25
N PHE A 34 9.75 3.60 2.53
CA PHE A 34 9.35 3.66 1.12
C PHE A 34 10.33 2.93 0.20
N ASP A 35 11.62 3.00 0.50
CA ASP A 35 12.64 2.23 -0.22
C ASP A 35 12.43 0.72 0.02
N GLU A 36 12.09 0.32 1.25
CA GLU A 36 11.71 -1.06 1.59
C GLU A 36 10.45 -1.51 0.87
N LEU A 37 9.39 -0.69 0.84
CA LEU A 37 8.16 -0.98 0.08
C LEU A 37 8.40 -1.05 -1.43
N THR A 38 9.35 -0.27 -1.95
CA THR A 38 9.78 -0.35 -3.34
C THR A 38 10.45 -1.69 -3.61
N ALA A 39 11.43 -2.08 -2.79
CA ALA A 39 12.11 -3.36 -2.91
C ALA A 39 11.12 -4.53 -2.78
N ARG A 40 10.16 -4.41 -1.86
CA ARG A 40 9.10 -5.39 -1.65
C ARG A 40 8.20 -5.56 -2.87
N ALA A 41 7.86 -4.47 -3.56
CA ALA A 41 7.12 -4.58 -4.82
C ALA A 41 7.91 -5.37 -5.86
N THR A 42 9.20 -5.08 -6.03
CA THR A 42 10.08 -5.81 -6.96
C THR A 42 10.13 -7.31 -6.65
N GLU A 43 10.25 -7.70 -5.38
CA GLU A 43 10.21 -9.12 -4.99
C GLU A 43 8.87 -9.79 -5.34
N LEU A 44 7.77 -9.05 -5.23
CA LEU A 44 6.42 -9.55 -5.49
C LEU A 44 6.07 -9.60 -7.00
N GLU A 45 6.81 -8.89 -7.86
CA GLU A 45 6.69 -9.01 -9.31
C GLU A 45 6.99 -10.43 -9.79
N ASP A 46 7.93 -11.12 -9.13
CA ASP A 46 8.33 -12.50 -9.42
C ASP A 46 7.36 -13.55 -8.85
N SER A 47 6.39 -13.15 -8.01
CA SER A 47 5.37 -14.06 -7.45
C SER A 47 4.52 -14.68 -8.55
N SER A 48 4.12 -15.94 -8.41
CA SER A 48 3.24 -16.63 -9.38
C SER A 48 1.83 -16.06 -9.46
N SER A 49 1.36 -15.41 -8.38
CA SER A 49 0.01 -14.86 -8.26
C SER A 49 0.05 -13.33 -8.24
N ALA A 50 -0.48 -12.71 -9.30
CA ALA A 50 -0.57 -11.25 -9.40
C ALA A 50 -1.57 -10.64 -8.40
N GLU A 51 -2.62 -11.38 -8.05
CA GLU A 51 -3.58 -11.02 -7.01
C GLU A 51 -2.91 -10.97 -5.64
N ASP A 52 -2.26 -12.06 -5.24
CA ASP A 52 -1.60 -12.14 -3.92
C ASP A 52 -0.47 -11.12 -3.81
N ALA A 53 0.27 -10.89 -4.90
CA ALA A 53 1.32 -9.86 -4.96
C ALA A 53 0.78 -8.47 -4.67
N LEU A 54 -0.31 -8.06 -5.35
CA LEU A 54 -0.93 -6.75 -5.14
C LEU A 54 -1.48 -6.60 -3.72
N VAL A 55 -2.18 -7.63 -3.22
CA VAL A 55 -2.79 -7.59 -1.88
C VAL A 55 -1.72 -7.57 -0.78
N ALA A 56 -0.66 -8.37 -0.91
CA ALA A 56 0.45 -8.38 0.04
C ALA A 56 1.13 -7.01 0.10
N TRP A 57 1.48 -6.46 -1.05
CA TRP A 57 2.12 -5.15 -1.13
C TRP A 57 1.24 -4.03 -0.56
N LEU A 58 -0.06 -4.03 -0.88
CA LEU A 58 -1.01 -3.05 -0.34
C LEU A 58 -1.17 -3.16 1.18
N ARG A 59 -1.10 -4.38 1.74
CA ARG A 59 -1.10 -4.60 3.19
C ARG A 59 0.14 -3.99 3.83
N ASP A 60 1.33 -4.25 3.27
CA ASP A 60 2.58 -3.69 3.76
C ASP A 60 2.56 -2.15 3.71
N PHE A 61 1.99 -1.58 2.64
CA PHE A 61 1.76 -0.14 2.52
C PHE A 61 0.86 0.42 3.63
N VAL A 62 -0.28 -0.22 3.89
CA VAL A 62 -1.22 0.21 4.95
C VAL A 62 -0.57 0.13 6.33
N VAL A 63 0.21 -0.93 6.60
CA VAL A 63 0.95 -1.08 7.86
C VAL A 63 1.97 0.05 8.03
N CYS A 64 2.78 0.33 7.01
CA CYS A 64 3.74 1.44 7.04
C CYS A 64 3.04 2.79 7.30
N ALA A 65 1.91 3.03 6.64
CA ALA A 65 1.16 4.27 6.82
C ALA A 65 0.54 4.41 8.21
N HIS A 66 0.17 3.30 8.85
CA HIS A 66 -0.38 3.25 10.20
C HIS A 66 0.71 3.42 11.29
N GLU A 67 1.90 2.83 11.10
CA GLU A 67 2.98 2.85 12.09
C GLU A 67 3.47 4.27 12.39
N TYR A 68 3.47 5.13 11.38
CA TYR A 68 3.96 6.50 11.48
C TYR A 68 2.81 7.50 11.43
N ARG A 69 2.36 7.97 12.61
CA ARG A 69 1.41 9.10 12.68
C ARG A 69 1.91 10.29 11.87
N GLY A 70 1.15 10.66 10.85
CA GLY A 70 1.49 11.74 9.90
C GLY A 70 2.15 11.27 8.61
N ALA A 71 2.37 9.96 8.41
CA ALA A 71 2.90 9.40 7.16
C ALA A 71 2.11 9.84 5.93
N ILE A 72 0.79 9.69 5.98
CA ILE A 72 -0.08 10.08 4.85
C ILE A 72 0.03 11.57 4.51
N ALA A 73 0.11 12.44 5.54
CA ALA A 73 0.28 13.88 5.33
C ALA A 73 1.68 14.20 4.75
N ALA A 74 2.73 13.55 5.27
CA ALA A 74 4.10 13.70 4.77
C ALA A 74 4.22 13.22 3.33
N MET A 75 3.60 12.09 2.99
CA MET A 75 3.52 11.56 1.62
C MET A 75 2.83 12.52 0.66
N THR A 76 1.65 13.00 1.03
CA THR A 76 0.86 13.90 0.19
C THR A 76 1.64 15.18 -0.11
N THR A 77 2.33 15.71 0.91
CA THR A 77 3.20 16.88 0.78
C THR A 77 4.41 16.59 -0.10
N ALA A 78 5.10 15.47 0.13
CA ALA A 78 6.28 15.08 -0.64
C ALA A 78 5.98 14.81 -2.12
N ILE A 79 4.80 14.28 -2.45
CA ILE A 79 4.37 14.07 -3.83
C ILE A 79 4.16 15.42 -4.54
N ALA A 80 3.61 16.41 -3.82
CA ALA A 80 3.31 17.73 -4.37
C ALA A 80 4.53 18.66 -4.48
N ASP A 81 5.60 18.41 -3.72
CA ASP A 81 6.82 19.20 -3.72
C ASP A 81 8.03 18.39 -4.25
N PRO A 82 8.47 18.63 -5.51
CA PRO A 82 9.65 17.98 -6.08
C PRO A 82 10.96 18.23 -5.32
N ASN A 83 11.03 19.26 -4.48
CA ASN A 83 12.22 19.57 -3.68
C ASN A 83 12.22 18.85 -2.32
N SER A 84 11.15 18.14 -1.98
CA SER A 84 11.07 17.36 -0.75
C SER A 84 12.13 16.26 -0.76
N ALA A 85 12.81 16.09 0.38
CA ALA A 85 13.78 15.00 0.57
C ALA A 85 13.15 13.60 0.46
N LEU A 86 11.83 13.51 0.52
CA LEU A 86 11.05 12.27 0.42
C LEU A 86 10.45 12.05 -0.97
N HIS A 87 10.51 13.06 -1.86
CA HIS A 87 9.85 13.03 -3.17
C HIS A 87 10.28 11.81 -3.99
N ALA A 88 11.59 11.62 -4.17
CA ALA A 88 12.13 10.53 -4.97
C ALA A 88 11.64 9.15 -4.48
N SER A 89 11.87 8.81 -3.21
CA SER A 89 11.42 7.52 -2.65
C SER A 89 9.91 7.34 -2.71
N CYS A 90 9.13 8.40 -2.46
CA CYS A 90 7.68 8.32 -2.57
C CYS A 90 7.21 8.06 -4.00
N THR A 91 7.80 8.75 -5.00
CA THR A 91 7.46 8.54 -6.42
C THR A 91 7.85 7.15 -6.90
N THR A 92 9.03 6.64 -6.51
CA THR A 92 9.50 5.30 -6.88
C THR A 92 8.60 4.21 -6.27
N MET A 93 8.29 4.33 -4.98
CA MET A 93 7.36 3.41 -4.31
C MET A 93 5.98 3.44 -4.98
N LYS A 94 5.49 4.64 -5.35
CA LYS A 94 4.23 4.78 -6.07
C LYS A 94 4.24 4.08 -7.42
N ALA A 95 5.30 4.25 -8.18
CA ALA A 95 5.47 3.59 -9.46
C ALA A 95 5.49 2.07 -9.30
N ALA A 96 6.22 1.54 -8.32
CA ALA A 96 6.34 0.09 -8.09
C ALA A 96 5.00 -0.56 -7.70
N GLY A 97 4.25 0.04 -6.77
CA GLY A 97 2.90 -0.43 -6.44
C GLY A 97 1.92 -0.36 -7.62
N THR A 98 2.06 0.67 -8.46
CA THR A 98 1.26 0.80 -9.69
C THR A 98 1.56 -0.30 -10.69
N GLN A 99 2.82 -0.75 -10.81
CA GLN A 99 3.17 -1.88 -11.68
C GLN A 99 2.51 -3.19 -11.25
N LEU A 100 2.42 -3.44 -9.93
CA LEU A 100 1.68 -4.60 -9.42
C LEU A 100 0.19 -4.54 -9.78
N LEU A 101 -0.43 -3.37 -9.70
CA LEU A 101 -1.81 -3.16 -10.13
C LEU A 101 -1.97 -3.42 -11.64
N VAL A 102 -1.12 -2.82 -12.47
CA VAL A 102 -1.14 -3.00 -13.94
C VAL A 102 -0.96 -4.48 -14.31
N ARG A 103 -0.09 -5.19 -13.60
CA ARG A 103 0.10 -6.64 -13.76
C ARG A 103 -1.16 -7.42 -13.43
N ALA A 104 -1.81 -7.11 -12.31
CA ALA A 104 -3.07 -7.75 -11.91
C ALA A 104 -4.21 -7.47 -12.91
N GLN A 105 -4.28 -6.23 -13.41
CA GLN A 105 -5.20 -5.80 -14.47
C GLN A 105 -4.97 -6.57 -15.78
N ALA A 106 -3.71 -6.70 -16.21
CA ALA A 106 -3.34 -7.45 -17.42
C ALA A 106 -3.69 -8.95 -17.33
N LYS A 107 -3.78 -9.50 -16.10
CA LYS A 107 -4.23 -10.88 -15.85
C LYS A 107 -5.75 -11.00 -15.67
N GLY A 108 -6.49 -9.89 -15.72
CA GLY A 108 -7.93 -9.85 -15.52
C GLY A 108 -8.35 -10.27 -14.12
N VAL A 109 -7.50 -10.02 -13.11
CA VAL A 109 -7.79 -10.29 -11.69
C VAL A 109 -7.97 -9.01 -10.87
N ALA A 110 -7.75 -7.84 -11.47
CA ALA A 110 -8.05 -6.54 -10.89
C ALA A 110 -8.88 -5.70 -11.86
N ARG A 111 -9.69 -4.78 -11.31
CA ARG A 111 -10.54 -3.87 -12.08
C ARG A 111 -9.68 -2.89 -12.88
N ASN A 112 -10.13 -2.55 -14.11
CA ASN A 112 -9.38 -1.74 -15.07
C ASN A 112 -9.79 -0.26 -15.08
N ASP A 113 -10.73 0.14 -14.23
CA ASP A 113 -11.24 1.51 -14.09
C ASP A 113 -10.60 2.25 -12.90
N ILE A 114 -9.50 1.72 -12.35
CA ILE A 114 -8.70 2.38 -11.31
C ILE A 114 -7.25 2.49 -11.76
N ASP A 115 -6.56 3.52 -11.28
CA ASP A 115 -5.12 3.70 -11.49
C ASP A 115 -4.34 3.61 -10.17
N GLY A 116 -3.02 3.88 -10.24
CA GLY A 116 -2.18 3.93 -9.06
C GLY A 116 -2.66 4.99 -8.05
N THR A 117 -3.09 6.16 -8.50
CA THR A 117 -3.58 7.24 -7.64
C THR A 117 -4.75 6.76 -6.79
N ASP A 118 -5.71 6.05 -7.39
CA ASP A 118 -6.83 5.45 -6.68
C ASP A 118 -6.36 4.42 -5.64
N LEU A 119 -5.45 3.52 -6.03
CA LEU A 119 -4.89 2.50 -5.14
C LEU A 119 -4.26 3.12 -3.89
N PHE A 120 -3.46 4.18 -4.06
CA PHE A 120 -2.82 4.89 -2.94
C PHE A 120 -3.81 5.65 -2.08
N ALA A 121 -4.81 6.30 -2.68
CA ALA A 121 -5.86 7.00 -1.94
C ALA A 121 -6.67 6.02 -1.06
N LEU A 122 -7.01 4.86 -1.61
CA LEU A 122 -7.69 3.78 -0.92
C LEU A 122 -6.85 3.20 0.23
N GLY A 123 -5.57 2.90 -0.02
CA GLY A 123 -4.65 2.44 1.03
C GLY A 123 -4.47 3.48 2.15
N ALA A 124 -4.36 4.77 1.79
CA ALA A 124 -4.27 5.85 2.76
C ALA A 124 -5.56 5.99 3.60
N ALA A 125 -6.73 5.82 2.99
CA ALA A 125 -8.00 5.80 3.71
C ALA A 125 -8.06 4.65 4.71
N LEU A 126 -7.60 3.44 4.35
CA LEU A 126 -7.53 2.32 5.29
C LEU A 126 -6.60 2.58 6.47
N ALA A 127 -5.42 3.15 6.22
CA ALA A 127 -4.49 3.51 7.28
C ALA A 127 -5.13 4.53 8.25
N TRP A 128 -5.81 5.54 7.70
CA TRP A 128 -6.54 6.51 8.51
C TRP A 128 -7.69 5.88 9.31
N LEU A 129 -8.44 4.93 8.74
CA LEU A 129 -9.51 4.20 9.42
C LEU A 129 -8.96 3.35 10.57
N GLY A 130 -7.79 2.73 10.39
CA GLY A 130 -7.09 1.97 11.43
C GLY A 130 -6.66 2.83 12.63
N ASP A 131 -6.38 4.11 12.39
CA ASP A 131 -6.06 5.08 13.46
C ASP A 131 -7.29 5.51 14.28
N GLN A 132 -8.52 5.23 13.82
CA GLN A 132 -9.74 5.57 14.53
C GLN A 132 -10.07 4.50 15.58
N PRO A 133 -10.13 4.83 16.89
CA PRO A 133 -10.37 3.83 17.95
C PRO A 133 -11.66 3.03 17.78
N SER A 134 -12.71 3.63 17.23
CA SER A 134 -14.00 2.99 16.98
C SER A 134 -13.98 2.01 15.79
N LEU A 135 -13.00 2.14 14.89
CA LEU A 135 -12.90 1.34 13.66
C LEU A 135 -11.69 0.40 13.66
N ALA A 136 -10.72 0.58 14.56
CA ALA A 136 -9.57 -0.30 14.72
C ALA A 136 -9.96 -1.80 14.79
N PRO A 137 -11.00 -2.24 15.52
CA PRO A 137 -11.42 -3.65 15.52
C PRO A 137 -11.94 -4.16 14.16
N ARG A 138 -12.25 -3.26 13.23
CA ARG A 138 -12.73 -3.56 11.88
C ARG A 138 -11.66 -3.38 10.80
N ALA A 139 -10.44 -2.96 11.13
CA ALA A 139 -9.42 -2.62 10.15
C ALA A 139 -9.16 -3.76 9.15
N ASP A 140 -8.97 -5.00 9.63
CA ASP A 140 -8.76 -6.17 8.76
C ASP A 140 -9.98 -6.50 7.90
N HIS A 141 -11.18 -6.35 8.44
CA HIS A 141 -12.41 -6.56 7.68
C HIS A 141 -12.56 -5.51 6.57
N LEU A 142 -12.31 -4.24 6.87
CA LEU A 142 -12.36 -3.14 5.91
C LEU A 142 -11.28 -3.29 4.83
N PHE A 143 -10.08 -3.72 5.20
CA PHE A 143 -9.04 -4.09 4.25
C PHE A 143 -9.54 -5.18 3.30
N SER A 144 -10.09 -6.28 3.82
CA SER A 144 -10.63 -7.39 3.02
C SER A 144 -11.76 -6.96 2.07
N VAL A 145 -12.69 -6.13 2.55
CA VAL A 145 -13.77 -5.57 1.73
C VAL A 145 -13.20 -4.74 0.58
N MET A 146 -12.23 -3.88 0.87
CA MET A 146 -11.63 -3.01 -0.13
C MET A 146 -10.82 -3.79 -1.17
N THR A 147 -10.00 -4.76 -0.74
CA THR A 147 -9.25 -5.59 -1.69
C THR A 147 -10.18 -6.43 -2.55
N SER A 148 -11.28 -6.94 -1.99
CA SER A 148 -12.32 -7.63 -2.76
C SER A 148 -13.02 -6.73 -3.78
N ALA A 149 -13.06 -5.40 -3.54
CA ALA A 149 -13.64 -4.43 -4.48
C ALA A 149 -12.64 -3.98 -5.57
N ILE A 150 -11.33 -4.15 -5.34
CA ILE A 150 -10.27 -3.93 -6.33
C ILE A 150 -10.12 -5.17 -7.22
N LEU A 151 -10.17 -6.35 -6.63
CA LEU A 151 -10.05 -7.62 -7.32
C LEU A 151 -11.35 -7.96 -8.04
N THR A 152 -11.24 -8.44 -9.26
CA THR A 152 -12.42 -8.92 -9.99
C THR A 152 -12.72 -10.34 -9.54
N THR A 153 -13.90 -10.56 -8.95
CA THR A 153 -14.41 -11.92 -8.79
C THR A 153 -14.57 -12.50 -10.20
N ARG A 154 -13.77 -13.51 -10.57
CA ARG A 154 -13.98 -14.22 -11.85
C ARG A 154 -15.45 -14.63 -11.90
N PRO A 155 -16.22 -14.24 -12.93
CA PRO A 155 -17.50 -14.89 -13.14
C PRO A 155 -17.19 -16.37 -13.33
N SER A 156 -17.70 -17.22 -12.44
CA SER A 156 -17.68 -18.67 -12.60
C SER A 156 -18.14 -18.98 -14.02
N SER A 157 -17.21 -19.49 -14.85
CA SER A 157 -17.47 -19.89 -16.23
C SER A 157 -18.83 -20.56 -16.32
N GLU A 158 -19.75 -19.99 -17.09
CA GLU A 158 -21.08 -20.51 -17.34
C GLU A 158 -21.00 -22.01 -17.63
N ALA A 159 -21.61 -22.82 -16.76
CA ALA A 159 -21.88 -24.20 -17.06
C ALA A 159 -22.88 -24.23 -18.22
N THR A 160 -22.37 -24.50 -19.43
CA THR A 160 -23.17 -24.70 -20.64
C THR A 160 -24.34 -25.65 -20.35
N PRO A 161 -25.60 -25.22 -20.47
CA PRO A 161 -26.72 -26.13 -20.28
C PRO A 161 -26.71 -27.16 -21.41
N LYS A 162 -26.53 -28.43 -21.06
CA LYS A 162 -26.76 -29.56 -21.97
C LYS A 162 -28.21 -29.48 -22.46
N ARG A 163 -28.38 -29.05 -23.70
CA ARG A 163 -29.64 -29.08 -24.44
C ARG A 163 -30.05 -30.55 -24.57
N ALA A 164 -30.97 -31.01 -23.72
CA ALA A 164 -31.56 -32.33 -23.84
C ALA A 164 -32.40 -32.39 -25.11
N THR A 165 -31.91 -33.16 -26.08
CA THR A 165 -32.56 -33.41 -27.36
C THR A 165 -33.88 -34.13 -27.12
N ARG A 166 -34.95 -33.46 -27.51
CA ARG A 166 -36.31 -33.96 -27.66
C ARG A 166 -36.32 -35.19 -28.57
N ALA A 167 -36.69 -36.36 -28.05
CA ALA A 167 -37.09 -37.52 -28.85
C ALA A 167 -38.54 -37.86 -28.56
N ARG A 168 -39.40 -37.55 -29.54
CA ARG A 168 -40.74 -38.13 -29.69
C ARG A 168 -40.59 -39.65 -29.89
N ARG A 169 -41.35 -40.45 -29.15
CA ARG A 169 -42.13 -41.58 -29.67
C ARG A 169 -43.07 -42.10 -28.60
#